data_AF-A0A091KKM5-F1
#
_entry.id   AF-A0A091KKM5-F1
#
_cell.length_a   1.000
_cell.length_b   1.000
_cell.length_c   1.000
_cell.angle_alpha   90.00
_cell.angle_beta   90.00
_cell.angle_gamma   90.00
#
_symmetry.space_group_name_H-M   'P 1'
#
loop_
_entity.id
_entity.type
_entity.pdbx_description
1 polymer ?
#
loop_
_entity_poly.entity_id
_entity_poly.type
_entity_poly.pdbx_seq_one_letter_code
_entity_poly.pdbx_strand_id
1 'polypeptide(L)'
;RLFELDPDLLPLFQYNCKQFASPQECLSAPEFLDHIRKVMLVIDAAVSHLENLSCLEEYLCNLGKKHHAAGVKVESFSTVGESLLYMLEKCLGTAFSPDVREA
;
A
#
# COMPACT_ATOMS: atom_id res chain seq x y z
N ARG A 1 -8.48 1.84 7.06
CA ARG A 1 -9.06 1.50 5.75
C ARG A 1 -8.64 0.15 5.20
N LEU A 2 -7.37 -0.12 4.86
CA LEU A 2 -6.96 -1.39 4.23
C LEU A 2 -7.43 -2.63 5.00
N PHE A 3 -7.10 -2.73 6.29
CA PHE A 3 -7.53 -3.87 7.13
C PHE A 3 -9.03 -3.89 7.47
N GLU A 4 -9.78 -2.81 7.19
CA GLU A 4 -11.24 -2.85 7.28
C GLU A 4 -11.86 -3.48 6.04
N LEU A 5 -11.23 -3.31 4.88
CA LEU A 5 -11.68 -3.84 3.60
C LEU A 5 -11.20 -5.28 3.37
N ASP A 6 -9.98 -5.59 3.79
CA ASP A 6 -9.37 -6.92 3.66
C ASP A 6 -8.62 -7.28 4.96
N PRO A 7 -9.33 -7.81 5.97
CA PRO A 7 -8.74 -8.16 7.27
C PRO A 7 -7.75 -9.33 7.17
N ASP A 8 -7.83 -10.15 6.12
CA ASP A 8 -6.93 -11.29 5.88
C ASP A 8 -5.50 -10.86 5.55
N LEU A 9 -5.27 -9.56 5.29
CA LEU A 9 -3.94 -8.99 5.13
C LEU A 9 -3.21 -8.77 6.45
N LEU A 10 -3.93 -8.65 7.57
CA LEU A 10 -3.34 -8.36 8.87
C LEU A 10 -2.29 -9.43 9.30
N PRO A 11 -2.57 -10.74 9.20
CA PRO A 11 -1.63 -11.77 9.62
C PRO A 11 -0.39 -11.91 8.72
N LEU A 12 -0.36 -11.25 7.55
CA LEU A 12 0.80 -11.24 6.66
C LEU A 12 1.91 -10.31 7.18
N PHE A 13 1.57 -9.35 8.03
CA PHE A 13 2.54 -8.49 8.71
C PHE A 13 3.15 -9.22 9.91
N GLN A 14 4.18 -10.02 9.64
CA GLN A 14 4.89 -10.78 10.66
C GLN A 14 6.29 -10.21 10.89
N TYR A 15 6.51 -9.67 12.08
CA TYR A 15 7.82 -9.18 12.51
C TYR A 15 8.28 -9.97 13.72
N ASN A 16 9.53 -10.43 13.72
CA ASN A 16 10.10 -11.22 14.81
C ASN A 16 9.24 -12.45 15.19
N CYS A 17 8.63 -13.10 14.19
CA CYS A 17 7.71 -14.24 14.32
C CYS A 17 6.45 -13.95 15.15
N LYS A 18 6.04 -12.69 15.28
CA LYS A 18 4.80 -12.28 15.95
C LYS A 18 3.78 -11.82 14.92
N GLN A 19 2.54 -12.25 15.11
CA GLN A 19 1.36 -11.75 14.42
C GLN A 19 0.69 -10.70 15.29
N PHE A 20 0.10 -9.69 14.65
CA PHE A 20 -0.71 -8.70 15.33
C PHE A 20 -2.13 -9.22 15.55
N ALA A 21 -2.68 -9.00 16.74
CA ALA A 21 -4.06 -9.33 17.08
C ALA A 21 -5.06 -8.30 16.56
N SER A 22 -4.61 -7.08 16.24
CA SER A 22 -5.46 -6.02 15.71
C SER A 22 -4.72 -5.01 14.82
N PRO A 23 -5.43 -4.27 13.96
CA PRO A 23 -4.88 -3.14 13.22
C PRO A 23 -4.22 -2.08 14.11
N GLN A 24 -4.77 -1.82 15.30
CA GLN A 24 -4.25 -0.82 16.23
C GLN A 24 -2.89 -1.24 16.79
N GLU A 25 -2.69 -2.54 17.00
CA GLU A 25 -1.40 -3.08 17.45
C GLU A 25 -0.31 -2.88 16.39
N CYS A 26 -0.64 -3.03 15.11
CA CYS A 26 0.31 -2.77 14.02
C CYS A 26 0.88 -1.35 14.08
N LEU A 27 0.05 -0.36 14.42
CA LEU A 27 0.46 1.04 14.49
C LEU A 27 1.47 1.34 15.61
N SER A 28 1.61 0.43 16.57
CA SER A 28 2.63 0.52 17.62
C SER A 28 3.99 -0.08 17.22
N ALA A 29 4.03 -0.88 16.14
CA ALA A 29 5.23 -1.58 15.69
C ALA A 29 6.10 -0.70 14.77
N PRO A 30 7.37 -0.40 15.13
CA PRO A 30 8.26 0.39 14.29
C PRO A 30 8.43 -0.18 12.87
N GLU A 31 8.51 -1.50 12.73
CA GLU A 31 8.69 -2.17 11.44
C GLU A 31 7.47 -1.98 10.52
N PHE A 32 6.27 -1.94 11.10
CA PHE A 32 5.05 -1.65 10.34
C PHE A 32 5.00 -0.19 9.89
N LEU A 33 5.41 0.75 10.76
CA LEU A 33 5.52 2.16 10.39
C LEU A 33 6.58 2.38 9.30
N ASP A 34 7.69 1.65 9.34
CA ASP A 34 8.70 1.65 8.28
C ASP A 34 8.16 1.08 6.97
N HIS A 35 7.32 0.05 7.02
CA HIS A 35 6.63 -0.44 5.84
C HIS A 35 5.72 0.63 5.23
N ILE A 36 4.94 1.35 6.05
CA ILE A 36 4.11 2.47 5.57
C ILE A 36 4.96 3.54 4.88
N ARG A 37 6.11 3.90 5.45
CA ARG A 37 7.04 4.85 4.81
C ARG A 37 7.53 4.35 3.45
N LYS A 38 7.88 3.06 3.35
CA LYS A 38 8.32 2.45 2.08
C LYS A 38 7.21 2.47 1.03
N VAL A 39 5.96 2.22 1.41
CA VAL A 39 4.81 2.34 0.51
C VAL A 39 4.73 3.76 -0.05
N MET A 40 4.80 4.78 0.80
CA MET A 40 4.75 6.18 0.36
C MET A 40 5.94 6.56 -0.54
N LEU A 41 7.14 6.03 -0.29
CA LEU A 41 8.30 6.25 -1.17
C LEU A 41 8.12 5.63 -2.56
N VAL A 42 7.46 4.47 -2.66
CA VAL A 42 7.18 3.85 -3.95
C VAL A 42 6.12 4.64 -4.73
N ILE A 43 5.10 5.16 -4.03
CA ILE A 43 4.10 6.05 -4.62
C ILE A 43 4.76 7.35 -5.11
N ASP A 44 5.63 7.96 -4.29
CA ASP A 44 6.40 9.16 -4.67
C ASP A 44 7.28 8.92 -5.91
N ALA A 45 7.95 7.77 -5.97
CA ALA A 45 8.74 7.39 -7.14
C ALA A 45 7.85 7.26 -8.40
N ALA A 46 6.66 6.68 -8.28
CA ALA A 46 5.72 6.56 -9.40
C ALA A 46 5.23 7.94 -9.86
N VAL A 47 4.86 8.83 -8.94
CA VAL A 47 4.45 10.22 -9.26
C VAL A 47 5.59 11.01 -9.90
N SER A 48 6.82 10.85 -9.40
CA SER A 48 7.99 11.55 -9.92
C SER A 48 8.40 11.10 -11.33
N HIS A 49 7.96 9.91 -11.77
CA HIS A 49 8.31 9.32 -13.06
C HIS A 49 7.08 9.05 -13.94
N LEU A 50 5.99 9.79 -13.78
CA LEU A 50 4.76 9.60 -14.58
C LEU A 50 5.01 9.62 -16.10
N GLU A 51 5.95 10.45 -16.56
CA GLU A 51 6.32 10.54 -17.97
C GLU A 51 7.22 9.39 -18.46
N ASN A 52 7.76 8.58 -17.54
CA ASN A 52 8.65 7.46 -17.85
C ASN A 52 8.53 6.31 -16.83
N LEU A 53 7.35 5.73 -16.69
CA LEU A 53 7.13 4.62 -15.75
C LEU A 53 7.96 3.36 -16.09
N SER A 54 8.41 3.22 -17.34
CA SER A 54 9.23 2.08 -17.77
C SER A 54 10.55 1.96 -16.99
N CYS A 55 11.07 3.07 -16.46
CA CYS A 55 12.28 3.03 -15.63
C CYS A 55 12.08 2.30 -14.28
N LEU A 56 10.83 2.12 -13.85
CA LEU A 56 10.46 1.43 -12.61
C LEU A 56 10.08 -0.04 -12.83
N GLU A 57 9.99 -0.52 -14.07
CA GLU A 57 9.42 -1.84 -14.39
C GLU A 57 10.15 -2.99 -13.67
N GLU A 58 11.49 -3.05 -13.78
CA GLU A 58 12.28 -4.10 -13.13
C GLU A 58 12.14 -4.04 -11.60
N TYR A 59 12.16 -2.82 -11.04
CA TYR A 59 11.98 -2.59 -9.61
C TYR A 59 10.62 -3.09 -9.12
N LEU A 60 9.53 -2.71 -9.81
CA LEU A 60 8.16 -3.10 -9.46
C LEU A 60 7.93 -4.60 -9.66
N CYS A 61 8.50 -5.21 -10.70
CA CYS A 61 8.47 -6.66 -10.89
C CYS A 61 9.11 -7.40 -9.71
N ASN A 62 10.29 -6.95 -9.28
CA ASN A 62 10.98 -7.53 -8.12
C ASN A 62 10.23 -7.26 -6.80
N LEU A 63 9.58 -6.11 -6.68
CA LEU A 63 8.72 -5.80 -5.53
C LEU A 63 7.48 -6.71 -5.50
N GLY A 64 6.86 -6.97 -6.65
CA GLY A 64 5.75 -7.92 -6.78
C GLY A 64 6.15 -9.34 -6.35
N LYS A 65 7.32 -9.82 -6.78
CA LYS A 65 7.88 -11.12 -6.33
C LYS A 65 8.05 -11.19 -4.80
N LYS A 66 8.51 -10.10 -4.18
CA LYS A 66 8.67 -10.03 -2.71
C LYS A 66 7.31 -10.11 -1.99
N HIS A 67 6.29 -9.42 -2.49
CA HIS A 67 4.94 -9.48 -1.92
C HIS A 67 4.31 -10.86 -2.10
N HIS A 68 4.49 -11.47 -3.28
CA HIS A 68 4.02 -12.83 -3.53
C HIS A 68 4.69 -13.85 -2.58
N ALA A 69 6.01 -13.74 -2.38
CA ALA A 69 6.74 -14.58 -1.43
C ALA A 69 6.29 -14.38 0.04
N ALA A 70 5.77 -13.19 0.37
CA ALA A 70 5.17 -12.90 1.68
C ALA A 70 3.71 -13.37 1.80
N GLY A 71 3.14 -14.01 0.78
CA GLY A 71 1.77 -14.53 0.78
C GLY A 71 0.70 -13.53 0.36
N VAL A 72 1.08 -12.35 -0.13
CA VAL A 72 0.12 -11.37 -0.65
C VAL A 72 -0.43 -11.86 -1.99
N LYS A 73 -1.75 -11.86 -2.10
CA LYS A 73 -2.48 -12.22 -3.31
C LYS A 73 -2.52 -11.03 -4.28
N VAL A 74 -2.51 -11.30 -5.58
CA VAL A 74 -2.58 -10.24 -6.61
C VAL A 74 -3.88 -9.45 -6.46
N GLU A 75 -4.97 -10.14 -6.13
CA GLU A 75 -6.30 -9.56 -5.97
C GLU A 75 -6.35 -8.55 -4.83
N SER A 76 -5.56 -8.71 -3.77
CA SER A 76 -5.50 -7.79 -2.64
C SER A 76 -4.95 -6.40 -3.02
N PHE A 77 -4.23 -6.27 -4.15
CA PHE A 77 -3.77 -4.95 -4.62
C PHE A 77 -4.93 -4.07 -5.09
N SER A 78 -6.07 -4.64 -5.49
CA SER A 78 -7.29 -3.85 -5.75
C SER A 78 -7.76 -3.15 -4.48
N THR A 79 -7.76 -3.85 -3.34
CA THR A 79 -8.08 -3.28 -2.03
C THR A 79 -7.09 -2.21 -1.59
N VAL A 80 -5.80 -2.38 -1.91
CA VAL A 80 -4.77 -1.36 -1.68
C VAL A 80 -5.08 -0.10 -2.49
N GLY A 81 -5.44 -0.25 -3.78
CA GLY A 81 -5.85 0.86 -4.64
C GLY A 81 -7.06 1.62 -4.10
N GLU A 82 -8.12 0.91 -3.71
CA GLU A 82 -9.30 1.53 -3.09
C GLU A 82 -8.98 2.23 -1.76
N SER A 83 -8.05 1.67 -0.98
CA SER A 83 -7.59 2.29 0.27
C SER A 83 -6.78 3.57 0.02
N LEU A 84 -5.98 3.59 -1.05
CA LEU A 84 -5.23 4.77 -1.50
C LEU A 84 -6.18 5.87 -1.97
N LEU A 85 -7.14 5.54 -2.84
CA LEU A 85 -8.16 6.49 -3.31
C LEU A 85 -8.99 7.05 -2.15
N TYR A 86 -9.38 6.21 -1.20
CA TYR A 86 -10.06 6.65 0.03
C TYR A 86 -9.21 7.65 0.82
N MET A 87 -7.92 7.39 0.98
CA MET A 87 -7.01 8.30 1.69
C MET A 87 -6.93 9.65 0.97
N LEU A 88 -6.76 9.65 -0.36
CA LEU A 88 -6.70 10.86 -1.17
C LEU A 88 -8.00 11.67 -1.07
N GLU A 89 -9.16 11.01 -1.17
CA GLU A 89 -10.47 11.65 -0.98
C GLU A 89 -10.57 12.36 0.37
N LYS A 90 -10.14 11.70 1.46
CA LYS A 90 -10.18 12.29 2.81
C LYS A 90 -9.19 13.43 2.99
N CYS A 91 -8.03 13.38 2.36
CA CYS A 91 -7.01 14.42 2.47
C CYS A 91 -7.30 15.64 1.60
N LEU A 92 -7.81 15.45 0.40
CA LEU A 92 -8.04 16.52 -0.58
C LEU A 92 -9.45 17.10 -0.53
N GLY A 93 -10.42 16.38 0.03
CA GLY A 93 -11.80 16.83 0.16
C GLY A 93 -12.40 17.22 -1.20
N THR A 94 -12.88 18.45 -1.33
CA THR A 94 -13.49 18.95 -2.57
C THR A 94 -12.53 19.01 -3.76
N ALA A 95 -11.22 19.00 -3.53
CA ALA A 95 -10.22 18.97 -4.60
C ALA A 95 -10.07 17.57 -5.24
N PHE A 96 -10.61 16.52 -4.61
CA PHE A 96 -10.67 15.17 -5.18
C PHE A 96 -11.86 15.04 -6.13
N SER A 97 -11.79 15.72 -7.28
CA SER A 97 -12.82 15.65 -8.32
C SER A 97 -12.84 14.28 -9.00
N PRO A 98 -13.91 13.93 -9.74
CA PRO A 98 -13.94 12.70 -10.55
C PRO A 98 -12.73 12.57 -11.49
N ASP A 99 -12.31 13.67 -12.12
CA ASP A 99 -11.13 13.71 -12.99
C ASP A 99 -9.84 13.38 -12.21
N VAL A 100 -9.68 13.89 -10.99
CA VAL A 100 -8.53 13.59 -10.12
C VAL A 100 -8.58 12.13 -9.62
N ARG A 101 -9.76 11.54 -9.47
CA ARG A 101 -9.91 10.12 -9.09
C ARG A 101 -9.58 9.17 -10.25
N GLU A 102 -9.83 9.59 -11.49
CA GLU A 102 -9.56 8.80 -12.70
C GLU A 102 -8.09 8.83 -13.13
N ALA A 103 -7.41 9.97 -12.92
CA ALA A 103 -6.01 10.18 -13.24
C ALA A 103 -5.06 9.23 -12.50
#